data_AF-A0A358D1K6-F1
#
_entry.id   AF-A0A358D1K6-F1
#
_cell.length_a   1.000
_cell.length_b   1.000
_cell.length_c   1.000
_cell.angle_alpha   90.00
_cell.angle_beta   90.00
_cell.angle_gamma   90.00
#
_symmetry.space_group_name_H-M   'P 1'
#
loop_
_entity.id
_entity.type
_entity.pdbx_description
1 polymer ?
#
loop_
_entity_poly.entity_id
_entity_poly.type
_entity_poly.pdbx_seq_one_letter_code
_entity_poly.pdbx_strand_id
1 'polypeptide(L)' 'LGLTNCAALLDPELIIIGGGLVEEWDLLGDRIRASFDELLLASTQRNRIPIKPAENGEAAGAIGASLLGRQR' A
#
# COMPACT_ATOMS: atom_id res chain seq x y z
N LEU A 1 5.04 11.36 -2.06
CA LEU A 1 6.12 11.29 -3.08
C LEU A 1 6.44 9.86 -3.51
N GLY A 2 6.90 8.97 -2.63
CA GLY A 2 7.23 7.58 -3.03
C GLY A 2 6.04 6.84 -3.67
N LEU A 3 4.94 6.71 -2.92
CA LEU A 3 3.73 6.03 -3.39
C LEU A 3 3.13 6.69 -4.65
N THR A 4 3.13 8.02 -4.73
CA THR A 4 2.57 8.75 -5.89
C THR A 4 3.37 8.50 -7.16
N ASN A 5 4.69 8.37 -7.05
CA ASN A 5 5.53 8.00 -8.20
C ASN A 5 5.26 6.56 -8.64
N CYS A 6 5.12 5.63 -7.69
CA CYS A 6 4.72 4.26 -8.01
C CYS A 6 3.34 4.21 -8.70
N ALA A 7 2.38 4.99 -8.21
CA ALA A 7 1.05 5.08 -8.83
C ALA A 7 1.12 5.67 -10.26
N ALA A 8 1.94 6.69 -10.48
CA ALA A 8 2.14 7.27 -11.81
C ALA A 8 2.79 6.28 -12.81
N LEU A 9 3.63 5.36 -12.32
CA LEU A 9 4.33 4.37 -13.14
C LEU A 9 3.51 3.10 -13.40
N LEU A 10 2.74 2.65 -12.41
CA LEU A 10 2.11 1.33 -12.41
C LEU A 10 0.58 1.38 -12.56
N ASP A 11 -0.04 2.52 -12.29
CA ASP A 11 -1.50 2.73 -12.27
C ASP A 11 -2.28 1.61 -11.53
N PRO A 12 -1.93 1.31 -10.25
CA PRO A 12 -2.49 0.17 -9.55
C PRO A 12 -3.91 0.42 -9.09
N GLU A 13 -4.73 -0.63 -9.05
CA GLU A 13 -6.08 -0.57 -8.47
C GLU A 13 -6.09 -0.55 -6.93
N LEU A 14 -4.99 -0.95 -6.29
CA LEU A 14 -4.85 -1.04 -4.84
C LEU A 14 -3.38 -0.97 -4.42
N ILE A 15 -3.09 -0.23 -3.36
CA ILE A 15 -1.78 -0.20 -2.71
C ILE A 15 -1.88 -0.85 -1.33
N ILE A 16 -1.04 -1.86 -1.08
CA ILE A 16 -0.90 -2.51 0.22
C ILE A 16 0.41 -2.07 0.89
N ILE A 17 0.32 -1.57 2.12
CA ILE A 17 1.46 -1.23 2.96
C ILE A 17 1.76 -2.41 3.88
N GLY A 18 2.95 -2.99 3.77
CA GLY A 18 3.43 -4.06 4.64
C GLY A 18 4.58 -3.60 5.57
N GLY A 19 5.20 -4.57 6.25
CA GLY A 19 6.32 -4.34 7.17
C GLY A 19 5.86 -3.83 8.55
N GLY A 20 6.82 -3.43 9.39
CA GLY A 20 6.55 -3.05 10.78
C GLY A 20 5.60 -1.86 10.95
N LEU A 21 5.48 -1.00 9.92
CA LEU A 21 4.57 0.16 9.93
C LEU A 21 3.08 -0.20 10.02
N VAL A 22 2.74 -1.45 9.77
CA VAL A 22 1.36 -1.93 9.82
C VAL A 22 0.81 -1.91 11.24
N GLU A 23 1.66 -2.07 12.26
CA GLU A 23 1.22 -2.04 13.67
C GLU A 23 0.68 -0.66 14.07
N GLU A 24 1.28 0.42 13.57
CA GLU A 24 0.82 1.80 13.79
C GLU A 24 -0.13 2.31 12.70
N TRP A 25 -0.85 1.42 11.99
CA TRP A 25 -1.73 1.84 10.90
C TRP A 25 -2.81 2.83 11.34
N ASP A 26 -3.38 2.67 12.53
CA ASP A 26 -4.40 3.59 13.05
C ASP A 26 -3.85 5.00 13.30
N LEU A 27 -2.54 5.13 13.53
CA LEU A 27 -1.86 6.41 13.74
C LEU A 27 -1.40 7.06 12.42
N LEU A 28 -1.10 6.25 11.41
CA LEU A 28 -0.40 6.68 10.19
C LEU A 28 -1.25 6.62 8.93
N GLY A 29 -2.22 5.72 8.86
CA GLY A 29 -2.99 5.41 7.65
C GLY A 29 -3.68 6.63 7.06
N ASP A 30 -4.30 7.47 7.88
CA ASP A 30 -4.98 8.68 7.42
C ASP A 30 -4.00 9.75 6.93
N ARG A 31 -2.83 9.89 7.57
CA ARG A 31 -1.78 10.79 7.10
C ARG A 31 -1.19 10.34 5.78
N ILE A 32 -0.95 9.03 5.62
CA ILE A 32 -0.47 8.44 4.37
C ILE A 32 -1.47 8.71 3.24
N ARG A 33 -2.76 8.48 3.50
CA ARG A 33 -3.84 8.74 2.53
C ARG A 33 -3.91 10.22 2.14
N ALA A 34 -3.93 11.12 3.12
CA ALA A 34 -3.99 12.55 2.87
C ALA A 34 -2.79 13.05 2.03
N SER A 35 -1.57 12.67 2.40
CA SER A 35 -0.37 13.05 1.65
C SER A 35 -0.30 12.40 0.27
N PHE A 36 -0.87 11.21 0.09
CA PHE A 36 -0.96 10.60 -1.24
C PHE A 36 -1.94 11.36 -2.12
N ASP A 37 -3.14 11.64 -1.63
CA ASP A 37 -4.20 12.35 -2.37
C ASP A 37 -3.77 13.77 -2.76
N GLU A 38 -3.03 14.46 -1.88
CA GLU A 38 -2.46 15.80 -2.13
C GLU A 38 -1.40 15.80 -3.24
N LEU A 39 -0.55 14.78 -3.27
CA LEU A 39 0.62 14.72 -4.16
C LEU A 39 0.37 13.93 -5.45
N LEU A 40 -0.76 13.23 -5.57
CA LEU A 40 -1.07 12.38 -6.72
C LEU A 40 -1.33 13.25 -7.97
N LEU A 41 -0.62 12.94 -9.04
CA LEU A 41 -0.82 13.56 -10.35
C LEU A 41 -2.24 13.34 -10.86
N ALA A 42 -2.88 14.43 -11.30
CA ALA A 42 -4.26 14.43 -11.80
C ALA A 42 -5.26 13.77 -10.82
N SER A 43 -5.07 13.95 -9.51
CA SER A 43 -5.90 13.34 -8.47
C SER A 43 -7.41 13.59 -8.62
N THR A 44 -7.81 14.71 -9.25
CA THR A 44 -9.21 15.05 -9.53
C THR A 44 -9.82 14.35 -10.75
N GLN A 45 -9.00 13.74 -11.60
CA GLN A 45 -9.43 13.09 -12.85
C GLN A 45 -9.27 11.56 -12.81
N ARG A 46 -8.55 11.03 -11.83
CA ARG A 46 -8.31 9.59 -11.67
C ARG A 46 -9.31 8.96 -10.71
N ASN A 47 -9.56 7.66 -10.91
CA ASN A 47 -10.22 6.86 -9.89
C ASN A 47 -9.37 6.83 -8.62
N ARG A 48 -10.04 6.84 -7.45
CA ARG A 48 -9.36 6.77 -6.17
C ARG A 48 -8.67 5.42 -6.02
N ILE A 49 -7.37 5.44 -5.73
CA ILE A 49 -6.58 4.24 -5.42
C ILE A 49 -6.65 4.00 -3.91
N PRO A 50 -7.27 2.92 -3.42
CA PRO A 50 -7.27 2.62 -2.00
C PRO A 50 -5.86 2.29 -1.51
N ILE A 51 -5.55 2.74 -0.29
CA ILE A 51 -4.32 2.38 0.42
C ILE A 51 -4.73 1.66 1.71
N LYS A 52 -4.26 0.42 1.86
CA LYS A 52 -4.63 -0.48 2.96
C LYS A 52 -3.38 -1.08 3.62
N PRO A 53 -3.44 -1.45 4.91
CA PRO A 53 -2.38 -2.22 5.53
C PRO A 53 -2.43 -3.67 5.03
N ALA A 54 -1.33 -4.39 5.15
CA ALA A 54 -1.31 -5.84 4.96
C ALA A 54 -2.16 -6.50 6.05
N GLU A 55 -3.20 -7.24 5.65
CA GLU A 55 -4.16 -7.84 6.58
C GLU A 55 -3.50 -8.82 7.57
N ASN A 56 -2.47 -9.53 7.11
CA ASN A 56 -1.72 -10.46 7.96
C ASN A 56 -0.55 -9.81 8.71
N GLY A 57 -0.45 -8.47 8.74
CA GLY A 57 0.58 -7.75 9.49
C GLY A 57 2.01 -8.23 9.21
N GLU A 58 2.79 -8.43 10.27
CA GLU A 58 4.16 -8.96 10.21
C GLU A 58 4.25 -10.33 9.53
N ALA A 59 3.20 -11.15 9.66
CA ALA A 59 3.19 -12.51 9.15
C ALA A 59 2.99 -12.57 7.63
N ALA A 60 2.55 -11.48 6.98
CA ALA A 60 2.29 -11.43 5.54
C ALA A 60 3.47 -11.94 4.70
N GLY A 61 4.70 -11.56 5.05
CA GLY A 61 5.90 -11.99 4.36
C GLY A 61 6.19 -13.49 4.53
N ALA A 62 6.09 -14.00 5.77
CA ALA A 62 6.31 -15.41 6.07
C ALA A 62 5.28 -16.31 5.40
N ILE A 63 4.00 -15.90 5.40
CA ILE A 63 2.92 -16.62 4.71
C ILE A 63 3.19 -16.66 3.21
N GLY A 64 3.53 -15.52 2.60
CA GLY A 64 3.87 -15.45 1.17
C GLY A 64 5.06 -16.35 0.81
N ALA A 65 6.11 -16.35 1.63
CA ALA A 65 7.28 -17.20 1.44
C ALA A 65 6.95 -18.70 1.56
N SER A 66 6.13 -19.09 2.55
CA SER A 66 5.68 -20.48 2.72
C SER A 66 4.87 -20.97 1.51
N LEU A 67 3.93 -20.16 1.03
CA LEU A 67 3.13 -20.47 -0.16
C LEU A 67 4.00 -20.59 -1.41
N LEU A 68 4.96 -19.67 -1.59
CA LEU A 68 5.89 -19.71 -2.72
C LEU A 68 6.81 -20.94 -2.66
N GLY A 69 7.27 -21.33 -1.47
CA GLY A 69 8.06 -22.54 -1.25
C GLY A 69 7.29 -23.83 -1.56
N ARG A 70 5.97 -23.84 -1.33
CA ARG A 70 5.08 -24.97 -1.65
C ARG A 70 4.77 -25.10 -3.15
N GLN A 71 4.87 -24.01 -3.92
CA GLN A 71 4.61 -24.01 -5.37
C GLN A 71 5.80 -24.50 -6.21
N ARG A 72 6.92 -24.85 -5.57
CA ARG A 72 8.11 -25.45 -6.18
C ARG A 72 8.16 -26.94 -5.89
#